data_AF-A0A3C0FLL1-F1
#
_entry.id   AF-A0A3C0FLL1-F1
#
_cell.length_a   1.000
_cell.length_b   1.000
_cell.length_c   1.000
_cell.angle_alpha   90.00
_cell.angle_beta   90.00
_cell.angle_gamma   90.00
#
_symmetry.space_group_name_H-M   'P 1'
#
loop_
_entity.id
_entity.type
_entity.pdbx_description
1 polymer ?
#
loop_
_entity_poly.entity_id
_entity_poly.type
_entity_poly.pdbx_seq_one_letter_code
_entity_poly.pdbx_strand_id
1 'polypeptide(L)'
;EQIADCLARRGGAVSARARAAALGHDFLRLDDAGKREFLHLLVNEFGVDRDRVAAVMADWTAADDLAEQALLETELRAALVPPFRLILKEFNSLPQGVKFLVDLRADLLRWRKEAPGLAILERDLKTLLA
;
A
#
# COMPACT_ATOMS: atom_id res chain seq x y z
N GLU A 1 -11.20 11.71 4.57
CA GLU A 1 -12.13 11.23 3.52
C GLU A 1 -11.42 10.78 2.24
N GLN A 2 -10.56 11.57 1.59
CA GLN A 2 -9.95 11.20 0.29
C GLN A 2 -9.19 9.86 0.24
N ILE A 3 -8.39 9.50 1.26
CA ILE A 3 -7.61 8.23 1.23
C ILE A 3 -8.53 7.01 1.41
N ALA A 4 -9.51 7.10 2.30
CA ALA A 4 -10.53 6.07 2.48
C ALA A 4 -11.37 5.87 1.21
N ASP A 5 -11.73 6.95 0.50
CA ASP A 5 -12.45 6.86 -0.78
C ASP A 5 -11.58 6.32 -1.92
N CYS A 6 -10.27 6.58 -1.91
CA CYS A 6 -9.30 5.97 -2.83
C CYS A 6 -9.31 4.44 -2.73
N LEU A 7 -9.37 3.92 -1.50
CA LEU A 7 -9.27 2.49 -1.22
C LEU A 7 -10.61 1.77 -1.27
N ALA A 8 -11.72 2.45 -0.96
CA ALA A 8 -13.06 1.87 -0.94
C ALA A 8 -13.64 1.52 -2.33
N ARG A 9 -12.95 1.84 -3.45
CA ARG A 9 -13.46 1.67 -4.84
C ARG A 9 -14.89 2.18 -5.08
N ARG A 10 -15.42 3.09 -4.25
CA ARG A 10 -16.70 3.75 -4.53
C ARG A 10 -16.54 4.53 -5.85
N GLY A 11 -17.24 4.10 -6.91
CA GLY A 11 -17.24 4.75 -8.23
C GLY A 11 -16.42 4.09 -9.35
N GLY A 12 -15.84 2.90 -9.15
CA GLY A 12 -15.15 2.15 -10.21
C GLY A 12 -13.69 2.58 -10.49
N ALA A 13 -12.99 1.85 -11.37
CA ALA A 13 -11.54 1.96 -11.59
C ALA A 13 -11.07 3.36 -12.06
N VAL A 14 -11.88 4.04 -12.88
CA VAL A 14 -11.59 5.39 -13.38
C VAL A 14 -11.60 6.43 -12.24
N SER A 15 -12.48 6.26 -11.26
CA SER A 15 -12.62 7.15 -10.10
C SER A 15 -11.48 6.97 -9.08
N ALA A 16 -11.01 5.72 -8.89
CA ALA A 16 -9.85 5.41 -8.06
C ALA A 16 -8.55 6.02 -8.64
N ARG A 17 -8.35 5.93 -9.95
CA ARG A 17 -7.18 6.50 -10.65
C ARG A 17 -7.12 8.02 -10.54
N ALA A 18 -8.26 8.70 -10.71
CA ALA A 18 -8.32 10.17 -10.57
C ALA A 18 -8.01 10.63 -9.15
N ARG A 19 -8.50 9.92 -8.12
CA ARG A 19 -8.19 10.21 -6.72
C ARG A 19 -6.73 9.91 -6.36
N ALA A 20 -6.16 8.82 -6.88
CA ALA A 20 -4.74 8.54 -6.71
C ALA A 20 -3.90 9.65 -7.36
N ALA A 21 -4.26 10.12 -8.56
CA ALA A 21 -3.57 11.26 -9.17
C ALA A 21 -3.62 12.52 -8.29
N ALA A 22 -4.80 12.86 -7.75
CA ALA A 22 -4.95 13.99 -6.84
C ALA A 22 -4.09 13.83 -5.57
N LEU A 23 -4.12 12.65 -4.95
CA LEU A 23 -3.32 12.33 -3.76
C LEU A 23 -1.81 12.43 -4.02
N GLY A 24 -1.36 11.99 -5.20
CA GLY A 24 0.05 12.09 -5.61
C GLY A 24 0.47 13.53 -5.88
N HIS A 25 -0.41 14.33 -6.49
CA HIS A 25 -0.20 15.76 -6.68
C HIS A 25 -0.13 16.53 -5.35
N ASP A 26 -1.00 16.21 -4.40
CA ASP A 26 -1.00 16.84 -3.07
C ASP A 26 0.26 16.45 -2.29
N PHE A 27 0.66 15.17 -2.34
CA PHE A 27 1.89 14.68 -1.73
C PHE A 27 3.14 15.40 -2.27
N LEU A 28 3.19 15.67 -3.58
CA LEU A 28 4.31 16.39 -4.20
C LEU A 28 4.46 17.84 -3.72
N ARG A 29 3.42 18.43 -3.15
CA ARG A 29 3.42 19.80 -2.63
C ARG A 29 3.85 19.88 -1.16
N LEU A 30 3.99 18.73 -0.49
CA LEU A 30 4.40 18.65 0.91
C LEU A 30 5.92 18.82 1.04
N ASP A 31 6.33 19.40 2.17
CA ASP A 31 7.72 19.42 2.61
C ASP A 31 8.12 18.07 3.25
N ASP A 32 9.39 17.93 3.65
CA ASP A 32 9.90 16.68 4.24
C ASP A 32 9.16 16.28 5.53
N ALA A 33 8.60 17.23 6.28
CA ALA A 33 7.80 16.94 7.48
C ALA A 33 6.42 16.37 7.09
N GLY A 34 5.70 17.07 6.22
CA GLY A 34 4.38 16.65 5.74
C GLY A 34 4.42 15.33 4.98
N LYS A 35 5.45 15.10 4.15
CA LYS A 35 5.65 13.81 3.47
C LYS A 35 5.80 12.66 4.47
N ARG A 36 6.58 12.84 5.53
CA ARG A 36 6.77 11.80 6.56
C ARG A 36 5.48 11.49 7.30
N GLU A 37 4.76 12.51 7.73
CA GLU A 37 3.46 12.36 8.41
C GLU A 37 2.46 11.62 7.51
N PHE A 38 2.38 12.01 6.24
CA PHE A 38 1.53 11.35 5.25
C PHE A 38 1.88 9.86 5.08
N LEU A 39 3.17 9.53 4.95
CA LEU A 39 3.59 8.13 4.78
C LEU A 39 3.38 7.30 6.06
N HIS A 40 3.50 7.91 7.24
CA HIS A 40 3.14 7.27 8.50
C HIS A 40 1.65 6.96 8.58
N LEU A 41 0.80 7.92 8.23
CA LEU A 41 -0.64 7.71 8.12
C LEU A 41 -0.94 6.58 7.13
N LEU A 42 -0.27 6.57 5.98
CA LEU A 42 -0.45 5.56 4.93
C LEU A 42 -0.15 4.14 5.44
N VAL A 43 0.95 3.95 6.19
CA VAL A 43 1.33 2.64 6.74
C VAL A 43 0.44 2.22 7.91
N ASN A 44 0.05 3.15 8.76
CA ASN A 44 -0.70 2.85 9.98
C ASN A 44 -2.19 2.59 9.69
N GLU A 45 -2.82 3.43 8.86
CA GLU A 45 -4.25 3.34 8.56
C GLU A 45 -4.56 2.39 7.39
N PHE A 46 -3.59 2.20 6.49
CA PHE A 46 -3.80 1.43 5.25
C PHE A 46 -2.76 0.32 5.05
N GLY A 47 -2.25 -0.19 6.18
CA GLY A 47 -1.43 -1.39 6.26
C GLY A 47 -2.25 -2.68 6.19
N VAL A 48 -1.59 -3.80 6.46
CA VAL A 48 -2.23 -5.12 6.50
C VAL A 48 -3.33 -5.17 7.56
N ASP A 49 -4.52 -5.62 7.16
CA ASP A 49 -5.62 -5.91 8.07
C ASP A 49 -5.30 -7.17 8.89
N ARG A 50 -4.85 -6.95 10.12
CA ARG A 50 -4.38 -8.02 11.01
C ARG A 50 -5.52 -8.93 11.48
N ASP A 51 -6.72 -8.39 11.61
CA ASP A 51 -7.88 -9.16 12.04
C ASP A 51 -8.32 -10.10 10.92
N ARG A 52 -8.33 -9.61 9.67
CA ARG A 52 -8.57 -10.46 8.49
C ARG A 52 -7.51 -11.55 8.36
N VAL A 53 -6.23 -11.22 8.52
CA VAL A 53 -5.14 -12.22 8.48
C VAL A 53 -5.33 -13.28 9.55
N ALA A 54 -5.66 -12.88 10.79
CA ALA A 54 -5.89 -13.80 11.89
C ALA A 54 -7.08 -14.74 11.61
N ALA A 55 -8.17 -14.24 11.03
CA ALA A 55 -9.32 -15.05 10.65
C ALA A 55 -8.95 -16.12 9.61
N VAL A 56 -8.31 -15.72 8.50
CA VAL A 56 -7.91 -16.65 7.43
C VAL A 56 -6.89 -17.68 7.95
N MET A 57 -5.99 -17.27 8.84
CA MET A 57 -5.06 -18.20 9.50
C MET A 57 -5.76 -19.22 10.39
N ALA A 58 -6.81 -18.82 11.11
CA ALA A 58 -7.59 -19.72 11.95
C ALA A 58 -8.31 -20.75 11.08
N ASP A 59 -8.95 -20.32 9.99
CA ASP A 59 -9.62 -21.20 9.03
C ASP A 59 -8.62 -22.16 8.38
N TRP A 60 -7.46 -21.67 7.95
CA TRP A 60 -6.41 -22.52 7.36
C TRP A 60 -5.89 -23.58 8.33
N THR A 61 -5.77 -23.22 9.61
CA THR A 61 -5.32 -24.17 10.66
C THR A 61 -6.38 -25.23 10.96
N ALA A 62 -7.66 -24.90 10.77
CA ALA A 62 -8.79 -25.80 11.03
C ALA A 62 -9.19 -26.67 9.83
N ALA A 63 -8.72 -26.35 8.63
CA ALA A 63 -9.06 -27.06 7.41
C ALA A 63 -8.42 -28.47 7.37
N ASP A 64 -9.25 -29.49 7.18
CA ASP A 64 -8.84 -30.90 7.10
C ASP A 64 -8.66 -31.40 5.64
N ASP A 65 -8.97 -30.56 4.66
CA ASP A 65 -8.83 -30.86 3.23
C ASP A 65 -7.70 -30.03 2.58
N LEU A 66 -6.90 -30.68 1.74
CA LEU A 66 -5.77 -30.04 1.06
C LEU A 66 -6.22 -29.03 0.00
N ALA A 67 -7.37 -29.24 -0.66
CA ALA A 67 -7.86 -28.29 -1.64
C ALA A 67 -8.41 -27.02 -0.96
N GLU A 68 -9.11 -27.17 0.16
CA GLU A 68 -9.52 -26.06 1.03
C GLU A 68 -8.31 -25.28 1.57
N GLN A 69 -7.28 -25.97 2.07
CA GLN A 69 -6.03 -25.32 2.51
C GLN A 69 -5.39 -24.51 1.37
N ALA A 70 -5.32 -25.04 0.15
CA ALA A 70 -4.75 -24.32 -1.00
C ALA A 70 -5.53 -23.04 -1.37
N LEU A 71 -6.87 -23.06 -1.23
CA LEU A 71 -7.70 -21.88 -1.41
C LEU A 71 -7.42 -20.84 -0.32
N LEU A 72 -7.37 -21.26 0.94
CA LEU A 72 -7.09 -20.40 2.10
C LEU A 72 -5.68 -19.82 2.05
N GLU A 73 -4.67 -20.55 1.56
CA GLU A 73 -3.34 -19.99 1.33
C GLU A 73 -3.37 -18.85 0.30
N THR A 74 -4.20 -18.98 -0.74
CA THR A 74 -4.36 -17.93 -1.76
C THR A 74 -5.02 -16.70 -1.17
N GLU A 75 -6.01 -16.89 -0.30
CA GLU A 75 -6.63 -15.80 0.44
C GLU A 75 -5.64 -15.15 1.42
N LEU A 76 -4.85 -15.94 2.15
CA LEU A 76 -3.82 -15.44 3.07
C LEU A 76 -2.78 -14.60 2.33
N ARG A 77 -2.33 -15.08 1.15
CA ARG A 77 -1.44 -14.32 0.26
C ARG A 77 -2.06 -12.97 -0.12
N ALA A 78 -3.36 -12.91 -0.40
CA ALA A 78 -4.05 -11.66 -0.72
C ALA A 78 -4.22 -10.75 0.52
N ALA A 79 -4.56 -11.31 1.69
CA ALA A 79 -4.75 -10.57 2.94
C ALA A 79 -3.46 -9.91 3.45
N LEU A 80 -2.30 -10.54 3.20
CA LEU A 80 -0.98 -10.01 3.55
C LEU A 80 -0.51 -8.89 2.62
N VAL A 81 -1.23 -8.58 1.53
CA VAL A 81 -0.90 -7.44 0.67
C VAL A 81 -1.53 -6.18 1.26
N PRO A 82 -0.72 -5.18 1.70
CA PRO A 82 -1.26 -3.97 2.27
C PRO A 82 -2.04 -3.15 1.21
N PRO A 83 -3.21 -2.57 1.55
CA PRO A 83 -4.01 -1.75 0.66
C PRO A 83 -3.24 -0.57 0.02
N PHE A 84 -2.31 0.06 0.75
CA PHE A 84 -1.50 1.15 0.19
C PHE A 84 -0.71 0.77 -1.08
N ARG A 85 -0.44 -0.53 -1.30
CA ARG A 85 0.29 -0.99 -2.49
C ARG A 85 -0.46 -0.71 -3.78
N LEU A 86 -1.80 -0.66 -3.73
CA LEU A 86 -2.62 -0.24 -4.86
C LEU A 86 -2.39 1.25 -5.18
N ILE A 87 -2.28 2.10 -4.17
CA ILE A 87 -2.00 3.54 -4.35
C ILE A 87 -0.63 3.72 -5.04
N LEU A 88 0.40 2.99 -4.58
CA LEU A 88 1.72 3.03 -5.22
C LEU A 88 1.69 2.55 -6.67
N LYS A 89 0.87 1.54 -6.99
CA LYS A 89 0.68 1.06 -8.37
C LYS A 89 -0.04 2.08 -9.26
N GLU A 90 -1.04 2.79 -8.73
CA GLU A 90 -1.71 3.87 -9.44
C GLU A 90 -0.75 5.04 -9.71
N PHE A 91 0.09 5.40 -8.74
CA PHE A 91 1.16 6.39 -8.96
C PHE A 91 2.11 5.98 -10.09
N ASN A 92 2.52 4.72 -10.17
CA ASN A 92 3.37 4.22 -11.26
C ASN A 92 2.73 4.40 -12.64
N SER A 93 1.39 4.43 -12.69
CA SER A 93 0.62 4.51 -13.94
C SER A 93 0.39 5.95 -14.42
N LEU A 94 0.79 6.97 -13.65
CA LEU A 94 0.66 8.38 -14.01
C LEU A 94 1.78 8.84 -14.96
N PRO A 95 1.58 9.90 -15.77
CA PRO A 95 2.67 10.57 -16.46
C PRO A 95 3.74 11.03 -15.46
N GLN A 96 5.01 10.68 -15.68
CA GLN A 96 6.12 10.87 -14.72
C GLN A 96 6.03 10.03 -13.42
N GLY A 97 5.12 9.05 -13.36
CA GLY A 97 4.90 8.19 -12.18
C GLY A 97 6.13 7.40 -11.74
N VAL A 98 6.93 6.90 -12.68
CA VAL A 98 8.19 6.20 -12.37
C VAL A 98 9.18 7.14 -11.67
N LYS A 99 9.36 8.37 -12.19
CA LYS A 99 10.24 9.36 -11.56
C LYS A 99 9.78 9.69 -10.15
N PHE A 100 8.47 9.88 -9.97
CA PHE A 100 7.87 10.11 -8.65
C PHE A 100 8.22 9.00 -7.65
N LEU A 101 8.07 7.73 -8.04
CA LEU A 101 8.37 6.60 -7.17
C LEU A 101 9.87 6.45 -6.88
N VAL A 102 10.73 6.81 -7.83
CA VAL A 102 12.19 6.87 -7.63
C VAL A 102 12.56 7.95 -6.62
N ASP A 103 12.00 9.16 -6.76
CA ASP A 103 12.24 10.27 -5.84
C ASP A 103 11.71 9.94 -4.43
N LEU A 104 10.52 9.34 -4.33
CA LEU A 104 9.95 8.85 -3.07
C LEU A 104 10.84 7.79 -2.40
N ARG A 105 11.39 6.86 -3.19
CA ARG A 105 12.32 5.85 -2.67
C ARG A 105 13.61 6.50 -2.15
N ALA A 106 14.13 7.52 -2.81
CA ALA A 106 15.29 8.27 -2.34
C ALA A 106 15.00 8.97 -1.00
N ASP A 107 13.84 9.60 -0.85
CA ASP A 107 13.38 10.21 0.40
C ASP A 107 13.28 9.17 1.53
N LEU A 108 12.68 8.00 1.27
CA LEU A 108 12.59 6.90 2.24
C LEU A 108 13.97 6.37 2.67
N LEU A 109 14.92 6.26 1.74
CA LEU A 109 16.29 5.85 2.05
C LEU A 109 17.01 6.87 2.93
N ARG A 110 16.75 8.16 2.75
CA ARG A 110 17.26 9.23 3.64
C ARG A 110 16.70 9.09 5.05
N TRP A 111 15.40 8.80 5.19
CA TRP A 111 14.72 8.72 6.49
C TRP A 111 14.79 7.36 7.18
N ARG A 112 15.35 6.33 6.55
CA ARG A 112 15.33 4.93 7.04
C ARG A 112 15.78 4.72 8.49
N LYS A 113 16.67 5.56 9.00
CA LYS A 113 17.18 5.48 10.38
C LYS A 113 16.22 6.08 11.40
N GLU A 114 15.44 7.07 10.98
CA GLU A 114 14.53 7.85 11.83
C GLU A 114 13.11 7.29 11.80
N ALA A 115 12.74 6.56 10.73
CA ALA A 115 11.39 6.06 10.52
C ALA A 115 11.39 4.57 10.11
N PRO A 116 11.73 3.64 11.02
CA PRO A 116 11.80 2.20 10.72
C PRO A 116 10.46 1.62 10.23
N GLY A 117 9.33 2.20 10.65
CA GLY A 117 8.01 1.81 10.16
C GLY A 117 7.80 2.04 8.66
N LEU A 118 8.59 2.93 8.02
CA LEU A 118 8.52 3.18 6.59
C LEU A 118 9.41 2.23 5.76
N ALA A 119 10.19 1.36 6.41
CA ALA A 119 11.02 0.38 5.70
C ALA A 119 10.20 -0.59 4.84
N ILE A 120 8.95 -0.86 5.23
CA ILE A 120 8.04 -1.70 4.44
C ILE A 120 7.68 -1.04 3.10
N LEU A 121 7.48 0.29 3.08
CA LEU A 121 7.23 1.05 1.85
C LEU A 121 8.43 1.02 0.92
N GLU A 122 9.66 1.15 1.45
CA GLU A 122 10.87 1.06 0.61
C GLU A 122 10.97 -0.30 -0.08
N ARG A 123 10.71 -1.38 0.67
CA ARG A 123 10.73 -2.75 0.14
C ARG A 123 9.67 -2.94 -0.95
N ASP A 124 8.45 -2.47 -0.73
CA ASP A 124 7.38 -2.56 -1.73
C ASP A 124 7.68 -1.73 -2.98
N LEU A 125 8.22 -0.52 -2.82
CA LEU A 125 8.66 0.32 -3.94
C LEU A 125 9.76 -0.36 -4.75
N LYS A 126 10.72 -1.02 -4.09
CA LYS A 126 11.76 -1.79 -4.78
C LYS A 126 11.15 -2.89 -5.66
N THR A 127 10.12 -3.59 -5.20
CA THR A 127 9.42 -4.61 -6.01
C THR A 127 8.60 -4.00 -7.14
N LEU A 128 7.99 -2.83 -6.95
CA LEU A 128 7.21 -2.15 -8.00
C LEU A 128 8.07 -1.54 -9.11
N LEU A 129 9.33 -1.21 -8.81
CA LEU A 129 10.29 -0.60 -9.74
C LEU A 129 11.25 -1.60 -10.40
N ALA A 130 11.15 -2.89 -10.06
CA ALA A 130 11.95 -3.97 -10.64
C ALA A 130 11.30 -4.50 -11.93
#